data_AF-A0A060YLP2-F1
#
_entry.id   AF-A0A060YLP2-F1
#
_cell.length_a   1.000
_cell.length_b   1.000
_cell.length_c   1.000
_cell.angle_alpha   90.00
_cell.angle_beta   90.00
_cell.angle_gamma   90.00
#
_symmetry.space_group_name_H-M   'P 1'
#
loop_
_entity.id
_entity.type
_entity.pdbx_description
1 polymer ?
#
loop_
_entity_poly.entity_id
_entity_poly.type
_entity_poly.pdbx_seq_one_letter_code
_entity_poly.pdbx_strand_id
1 'polypeptide(L)'
;MTSIHTHKHIPLPWQYIKSKLTGSLFFLAVQDKLKSYLKKKYGCIYEGTSKEGDFIYLDQIYTELHVIEGAWGGVRDEHEVIHLESRTPATGETTIEANNIFKPRPDQKKPIRTGLTLGIAGVGKTVSVQKFIHDWAEGKENQDIDFIFPLPFCKINSNIGEKDCSLIELLHQFFTVMVPVKTLGEGSKVLFIFDEPTSSELQQ
;
A
#
# COMPACT_ATOMS: atom_id res chain seq x y z
N MET A 1 -10.99 -20.25 36.02
CA MET A 1 -11.54 -19.31 35.02
C MET A 1 -10.85 -17.98 35.21
N THR A 2 -9.96 -17.59 34.31
CA THR A 2 -9.25 -16.31 34.42
C THR A 2 -9.40 -15.59 33.10
N SER A 3 -10.30 -14.59 33.10
CA SER A 3 -10.51 -13.67 31.99
C SER A 3 -9.44 -12.60 32.06
N ILE A 4 -8.61 -12.49 31.02
CA ILE A 4 -7.66 -11.39 30.86
C ILE A 4 -8.31 -10.41 29.88
N HIS A 5 -8.92 -9.35 30.39
CA HIS A 5 -9.37 -8.21 29.59
C HIS A 5 -8.19 -7.27 29.37
N THR A 6 -7.54 -7.36 28.20
CA THR A 6 -6.59 -6.36 27.75
C THR A 6 -7.34 -5.18 27.11
N HIS A 7 -7.88 -4.29 27.93
CA HIS A 7 -8.29 -2.97 27.45
C HIS A 7 -7.03 -2.15 27.15
N LYS A 8 -6.61 -2.11 25.88
CA LYS A 8 -5.58 -1.17 25.43
C LYS A 8 -6.13 0.26 25.52
N HIS A 9 -5.50 1.06 26.39
CA HIS A 9 -5.91 2.43 26.71
C HIS A 9 -5.75 3.32 25.47
N ILE A 10 -6.84 3.92 25.00
CA ILE A 10 -6.79 4.94 23.95
C ILE A 10 -6.20 6.21 24.59
N PRO A 11 -5.14 6.83 24.02
CA PRO A 11 -4.53 8.05 24.58
C PRO A 11 -5.56 9.16 24.76
N LEU A 12 -5.48 9.90 25.88
CA LEU A 12 -6.44 10.95 26.26
C LEU A 12 -6.81 11.95 25.15
N PRO A 13 -5.88 12.41 24.27
CA PRO A 13 -6.23 13.30 23.16
C PRO A 13 -7.31 12.73 22.22
N TRP A 14 -7.31 11.41 22.02
CA TRP A 14 -8.23 10.74 21.11
C TRP A 14 -9.63 10.54 21.69
N GLN A 15 -9.75 10.40 23.01
CA GLN A 15 -11.06 10.31 23.65
C GLN A 15 -11.82 11.63 23.48
N TYR A 16 -11.11 12.75 23.61
CA TYR A 16 -11.67 14.08 23.38
C TYR A 16 -12.08 14.30 21.91
N ILE A 17 -11.22 13.95 20.95
CA ILE A 17 -11.52 14.06 19.52
C ILE A 17 -12.73 13.19 19.13
N LYS A 18 -12.77 11.95 19.60
CA LYS A 18 -13.88 11.01 19.33
C LYS A 18 -15.22 11.50 19.90
N SER A 19 -15.21 12.28 20.97
CA SER A 19 -16.42 12.82 21.62
C SER A 19 -17.04 14.04 20.93
N LYS A 20 -16.27 14.75 20.07
CA LYS A 20 -16.72 16.01 19.45
C LYS A 20 -16.91 15.98 17.94
N LEU A 21 -16.34 15.00 17.23
CA LEU A 21 -16.47 14.91 15.77
C LEU A 21 -17.64 14.01 15.38
N THR A 22 -18.48 14.46 14.44
CA THR A 22 -19.46 13.61 13.76
C THR A 22 -18.74 12.55 12.92
N GLY A 23 -19.41 11.45 12.56
CA GLY A 23 -18.80 10.33 11.83
C GLY A 23 -18.05 10.76 10.55
N SER A 24 -18.59 11.74 9.81
CA SER A 24 -17.94 12.29 8.60
C SER A 24 -16.69 13.13 8.92
N LEU A 25 -16.73 13.99 9.94
CA LEU A 25 -15.59 14.83 10.28
C LEU A 25 -14.44 14.00 10.89
N PHE A 26 -14.78 12.91 11.58
CA PHE A 26 -13.81 11.95 12.07
C PHE A 26 -13.16 11.15 10.94
N PHE A 27 -13.93 10.72 9.93
CA PHE A 27 -13.42 10.04 8.74
C PHE A 27 -12.36 10.90 8.03
N LEU A 28 -12.67 12.17 7.75
CA LEU A 28 -11.74 13.10 7.10
C LEU A 28 -10.47 13.30 7.91
N ALA A 29 -10.59 13.47 9.24
CA ALA A 29 -9.42 13.61 10.11
C ALA A 29 -8.50 12.38 10.08
N VAL A 30 -9.06 11.17 9.98
CA VAL A 30 -8.28 9.92 9.84
C VAL A 30 -7.61 9.86 8.46
N GLN A 31 -8.35 10.20 7.40
CA GLN A 31 -7.83 10.20 6.04
C GLN A 31 -6.67 11.19 5.87
N ASP A 32 -6.85 12.44 6.31
CA ASP A 32 -5.81 13.49 6.24
C ASP A 32 -4.55 13.08 7.00
N LYS A 33 -4.74 12.46 8.17
CA LYS A 33 -3.62 11.98 8.96
C LYS A 33 -2.86 10.88 8.22
N LEU A 34 -3.57 9.89 7.67
CA LEU A 34 -2.98 8.81 6.87
C LEU A 34 -2.21 9.36 5.68
N LYS A 35 -2.82 10.27 4.90
CA LYS A 35 -2.16 10.95 3.78
C LYS A 35 -0.90 11.69 4.21
N SER A 36 -0.96 12.45 5.31
CA SER A 36 0.21 13.16 5.85
C SER A 36 1.36 12.22 6.20
N TYR A 37 1.07 11.08 6.84
CA TYR A 37 2.08 10.06 7.16
C TYR A 37 2.69 9.45 5.90
N LEU A 38 1.86 9.04 4.94
CA LEU A 38 2.32 8.41 3.70
C LEU A 38 3.10 9.39 2.83
N LYS A 39 2.67 10.65 2.73
CA LYS A 39 3.39 11.71 2.04
C LYS A 39 4.81 11.88 2.58
N LYS A 40 4.96 11.91 3.91
CA LYS A 40 6.27 12.00 4.56
C LYS A 40 7.11 10.75 4.34
N LYS A 41 6.51 9.56 4.41
CA LYS A 41 7.21 8.28 4.29
C LYS A 41 7.71 7.99 2.88
N TYR A 42 6.92 8.35 1.86
CA TYR A 42 7.18 7.99 0.45
C TYR A 42 7.56 9.19 -0.43
N GLY A 43 7.79 10.37 0.16
CA GLY A 43 8.16 11.58 -0.59
C GLY A 43 9.62 11.66 -1.00
N CYS A 44 10.49 10.83 -0.43
CA CYS A 44 11.92 10.83 -0.74
C CYS A 44 12.48 9.40 -0.79
N ILE A 45 13.44 9.16 -1.67
CA ILE A 45 14.30 7.98 -1.65
C ILE A 45 15.66 8.42 -1.13
N TYR A 46 16.24 7.60 -0.26
CA TYR A 46 17.59 7.80 0.25
C TYR A 46 18.61 7.21 -0.72
N GLU A 47 19.53 8.03 -1.21
CA GLU A 47 20.68 7.57 -1.99
C GLU A 47 21.93 7.56 -1.09
N GLY A 48 22.41 6.36 -0.73
CA GLY A 48 23.67 6.17 0.03
C GLY A 48 23.54 5.41 1.36
N THR A 49 24.66 5.00 1.94
CA THR A 49 24.76 4.22 3.21
C THR A 49 25.22 5.05 4.41
N SER A 50 25.44 6.35 4.25
CA SER A 50 25.88 7.28 5.29
C SER A 50 24.69 7.82 6.08
N LYS A 51 24.90 8.39 7.27
CA LYS A 51 23.87 9.09 8.08
C LYS A 51 23.54 10.52 7.59
N GLU A 52 24.13 10.92 6.45
CA GLU A 52 24.06 12.26 5.86
C GLU A 52 24.05 12.15 4.32
N GLY A 53 23.07 11.43 3.77
CA GLY A 53 22.81 11.34 2.34
C GLY A 53 21.82 12.41 1.91
N ASP A 54 21.97 12.93 0.69
CA ASP A 54 21.02 13.84 0.09
C ASP A 54 19.69 13.12 -0.14
N PHE A 55 18.59 13.68 0.37
CA PHE A 55 17.25 13.18 0.07
C PHE A 55 16.89 13.60 -1.36
N ILE A 56 16.61 12.63 -2.22
CA ILE A 56 16.07 12.92 -3.55
C ILE A 56 14.56 12.76 -3.50
N TYR A 57 13.85 13.83 -3.85
CA TYR A 57 12.40 13.79 -3.94
C TYR A 57 11.98 12.82 -5.04
N LEU A 58 11.04 11.94 -4.73
CA LEU A 58 10.59 10.90 -5.65
C LEU A 58 10.09 11.50 -6.98
N ASP A 59 9.40 12.64 -6.91
CA ASP A 59 8.93 13.40 -8.06
C ASP A 59 10.04 13.90 -9.01
N GLN A 60 11.29 14.00 -8.55
CA GLN A 60 12.42 14.46 -9.37
C GLN A 60 13.08 13.34 -10.17
N ILE A 61 12.95 12.09 -9.71
CA ILE A 61 13.63 10.92 -10.30
C ILE A 61 12.67 9.89 -10.89
N TYR A 62 11.37 10.01 -10.61
CA TYR A 62 10.39 9.07 -11.09
C TYR A 62 10.25 9.16 -12.61
N THR A 63 10.59 8.04 -13.27
CA THR A 63 10.20 7.80 -14.65
C THR A 63 9.04 6.83 -14.65
N GLU A 64 8.05 7.10 -15.49
CA GLU A 64 6.83 6.30 -15.55
C GLU A 64 7.12 4.84 -15.91
N LEU A 65 6.61 3.92 -15.08
CA LEU A 65 6.68 2.50 -15.35
C LEU A 65 5.43 2.05 -16.10
N HIS A 66 5.63 1.61 -17.34
CA HIS A 66 4.60 0.97 -18.13
C HIS A 66 4.39 -0.48 -17.68
N VAL A 67 3.17 -0.80 -17.25
CA VAL A 67 2.77 -2.14 -16.84
C VAL A 67 2.09 -2.82 -18.01
N ILE A 68 2.58 -4.00 -18.36
CA ILE A 68 1.94 -4.83 -19.38
C ILE A 68 0.96 -5.77 -18.69
N GLU A 69 -0.29 -5.76 -19.15
CA GLU A 69 -1.30 -6.71 -18.67
C GLU A 69 -0.93 -8.14 -19.06
N GLY A 70 -0.73 -9.00 -18.07
CA GLY A 70 -0.55 -10.44 -18.28
C GLY A 70 -1.87 -11.19 -18.12
N ALA A 71 -2.10 -12.22 -18.93
CA ALA A 71 -3.18 -13.17 -18.68
C ALA A 71 -2.83 -14.02 -17.45
N TRP A 72 -3.49 -13.79 -16.32
CA TRP A 72 -3.45 -14.73 -15.19
C TRP A 72 -4.30 -15.96 -15.53
N GLY A 73 -3.71 -16.92 -16.25
CA GLY A 73 -4.25 -18.26 -16.32
C GLY A 73 -4.17 -18.85 -14.92
N GLY A 74 -5.31 -19.22 -14.33
CA GLY A 74 -5.38 -19.71 -12.95
C GLY A 74 -4.34 -20.78 -12.64
N VAL A 75 -3.92 -20.81 -11.37
CA VAL A 75 -2.97 -21.73 -10.73
C VAL A 75 -2.77 -23.01 -11.56
N ARG A 76 -1.66 -23.06 -12.28
CA ARG A 76 -1.11 -24.28 -12.87
C ARG A 76 0.20 -24.55 -12.12
N ASP A 77 0.40 -25.83 -11.82
CA ASP A 77 1.29 -26.45 -10.82
C ASP A 77 2.61 -25.76 -10.40
N GLU A 78 3.03 -26.16 -9.21
CA GLU A 78 3.88 -25.49 -8.22
C GLU A 78 5.36 -25.22 -8.59
N HIS A 79 5.79 -25.32 -9.84
CA HIS A 79 7.23 -25.22 -10.17
C HIS A 79 7.61 -24.49 -11.47
N GLU A 80 6.73 -23.67 -12.04
CA GLU A 80 7.15 -22.81 -13.15
C GLU A 80 7.75 -21.49 -12.62
N VAL A 81 9.08 -21.48 -12.49
CA VAL A 81 9.86 -20.23 -12.46
C VAL A 81 9.70 -19.58 -13.84
N ILE A 82 8.66 -18.76 -14.01
CA ILE A 82 8.51 -17.92 -15.19
C ILE A 82 9.66 -16.91 -15.17
N HIS A 83 10.71 -17.22 -15.93
CA HIS A 83 11.83 -16.31 -16.15
C HIS A 83 11.33 -15.18 -17.05
N LEU A 84 10.85 -14.10 -16.44
CA LEU A 84 10.35 -12.92 -17.17
C LEU A 84 11.41 -12.31 -18.10
N GLU A 85 12.69 -12.55 -17.82
CA GLU A 85 13.85 -12.11 -18.62
C GLU A 85 13.86 -12.66 -20.06
N SER A 86 13.20 -13.80 -20.32
CA SER A 86 13.14 -14.41 -21.66
C SER A 86 11.85 -14.10 -22.43
N ARG A 87 10.91 -13.37 -21.83
CA ARG A 87 9.62 -13.07 -22.45
C ARG A 87 9.76 -11.91 -23.44
N THR A 88 9.39 -12.15 -24.69
CA THR A 88 9.25 -11.09 -25.70
C THR A 88 7.83 -10.53 -25.67
N PRO A 89 7.64 -9.20 -25.77
CA PRO A 89 6.31 -8.61 -25.84
C PRO A 89 5.53 -9.18 -27.02
N ALA A 90 4.37 -9.77 -26.77
CA ALA A 90 3.53 -10.32 -27.83
C ALA A 90 2.76 -9.20 -28.55
N THR A 91 2.55 -9.37 -29.86
CA THR A 91 1.72 -8.44 -30.65
C THR A 91 0.30 -8.40 -30.08
N GLY A 92 -0.10 -7.27 -29.51
CA GLY A 92 -1.42 -7.07 -28.90
C GLY A 92 -1.44 -6.97 -27.36
N GLU A 93 -0.27 -6.92 -26.71
CA GLU A 93 -0.20 -6.65 -25.27
C GLU A 93 -0.69 -5.22 -24.93
N THR A 94 -1.61 -5.13 -23.96
CA THR A 94 -2.13 -3.84 -23.47
C THR A 94 -1.15 -3.25 -22.47
N THR A 95 -0.63 -2.07 -22.78
CA THR A 95 0.16 -1.27 -21.84
C THR A 95 -0.77 -0.42 -20.97
N ILE A 96 -0.51 -0.38 -19.67
CA ILE A 96 -1.26 0.36 -18.66
C ILE A 96 -0.25 1.19 -17.85
N GLU A 97 -0.58 2.45 -17.61
CA GLU A 97 0.12 3.24 -16.61
C GLU A 97 -0.18 2.69 -15.21
N ALA A 98 0.81 2.68 -14.30
CA ALA A 98 0.64 2.13 -12.96
C ALA A 98 -0.54 2.76 -12.19
N ASN A 99 -0.78 4.06 -12.39
CA ASN A 99 -1.90 4.80 -11.78
C ASN A 99 -3.28 4.39 -12.33
N ASN A 100 -3.34 3.66 -13.45
CA ASN A 100 -4.58 3.29 -14.11
C ASN A 100 -4.94 1.81 -13.89
N ILE A 101 -4.16 1.05 -13.11
CA ILE A 101 -4.36 -0.39 -12.87
C ILE A 101 -5.76 -0.72 -12.34
N PHE A 102 -6.33 0.11 -11.47
CA PHE A 102 -7.64 -0.15 -10.87
C PHE A 102 -8.79 0.64 -11.51
N LYS A 103 -8.49 1.49 -12.51
CA LYS A 103 -9.52 2.28 -13.19
C LYS A 103 -10.33 1.37 -14.12
N PRO A 104 -11.68 1.46 -14.11
CA PRO A 104 -12.52 0.63 -14.97
C PRO A 104 -12.28 0.98 -16.43
N ARG A 105 -12.12 -0.03 -17.28
CA ARG A 105 -12.02 0.15 -18.73
C ARG A 105 -13.38 0.06 -19.42
N PRO A 106 -13.57 0.71 -20.59
CA PRO A 106 -14.86 0.72 -21.29
C PRO A 106 -15.41 -0.67 -21.64
N ASP A 107 -14.52 -1.63 -21.87
CA ASP A 107 -14.82 -3.01 -22.27
C ASP A 107 -14.93 -3.97 -21.07
N GLN A 108 -14.72 -3.48 -19.85
CA GLN A 108 -14.57 -4.31 -18.68
C GLN A 108 -15.88 -4.51 -17.90
N LYS A 109 -16.39 -5.75 -17.87
CA LYS A 109 -17.66 -6.10 -17.19
C LYS A 109 -17.62 -6.05 -15.67
N LYS A 110 -16.44 -6.20 -15.05
CA LYS A 110 -16.25 -6.22 -13.58
C LYS A 110 -14.98 -5.46 -13.20
N PRO A 111 -14.99 -4.62 -12.15
CA PRO A 111 -13.82 -3.86 -11.74
C PRO A 111 -12.68 -4.78 -11.28
N ILE A 112 -11.42 -4.36 -11.50
CA ILE A 112 -10.23 -5.04 -10.99
C ILE A 112 -10.20 -4.85 -9.47
N ARG A 113 -10.11 -5.96 -8.73
CA ARG A 113 -10.03 -5.96 -7.24
C ARG A 113 -8.67 -6.37 -6.71
N THR A 114 -7.87 -7.04 -7.53
CA THR A 114 -6.56 -7.58 -7.17
C THR A 114 -5.66 -7.49 -8.39
N GLY A 115 -4.42 -7.07 -8.19
CA GLY A 115 -3.36 -7.10 -9.19
C GLY A 115 -2.08 -7.67 -8.59
N LEU A 116 -1.30 -8.37 -9.40
CA LEU A 116 0.04 -8.83 -9.06
C LEU A 116 1.00 -8.31 -10.13
N THR A 117 1.97 -7.50 -9.71
CA THR A 117 3.01 -6.99 -10.61
C THR A 117 4.22 -7.91 -10.57
N LEU A 118 4.50 -8.60 -11.68
CA LEU A 118 5.72 -9.37 -11.87
C LEU A 118 6.68 -8.56 -12.74
N GLY A 119 7.96 -8.57 -12.39
CA GLY A 119 8.96 -7.73 -13.05
C GLY A 119 10.38 -8.21 -12.73
N ILE A 120 11.32 -7.92 -13.62
CA ILE A 120 12.75 -8.18 -13.41
C ILE A 120 13.21 -7.41 -12.15
N ALA A 121 14.18 -7.96 -11.42
CA ALA A 121 14.77 -7.27 -10.28
C ALA A 121 15.41 -5.94 -10.73
N GLY A 122 15.32 -4.89 -9.91
CA GLY A 122 15.90 -3.58 -10.23
C GLY A 122 15.09 -2.71 -11.21
N VAL A 123 14.01 -3.20 -11.81
CA VAL A 123 13.19 -2.42 -12.77
C VAL A 123 12.40 -1.26 -12.15
N GLY A 124 12.41 -1.12 -10.81
CA GLY A 124 11.71 -0.02 -10.13
C GLY A 124 10.25 -0.29 -9.75
N LYS A 125 9.87 -1.56 -9.53
CA LYS A 125 8.52 -1.94 -9.02
C LYS A 125 8.19 -1.23 -7.70
N THR A 126 9.08 -1.36 -6.71
CA THR A 126 8.96 -0.72 -5.39
C THR A 126 8.86 0.80 -5.52
N VAL A 127 9.75 1.43 -6.31
CA VAL A 127 9.71 2.88 -6.58
C VAL A 127 8.37 3.32 -7.18
N SER A 128 7.78 2.51 -8.07
CA SER A 128 6.46 2.79 -8.66
C SER A 128 5.32 2.65 -7.67
N VAL A 129 5.37 1.65 -6.77
CA VAL A 129 4.42 1.52 -5.67
C VAL A 129 4.50 2.73 -4.74
N GLN A 130 5.71 3.17 -4.38
CA GLN A 130 5.91 4.35 -3.54
C GLN A 130 5.37 5.61 -4.20
N LYS A 131 5.57 5.76 -5.52
CA LYS A 131 5.05 6.89 -6.29
C LYS A 131 3.53 6.92 -6.30
N PHE A 132 2.90 5.77 -6.57
CA PHE A 132 1.45 5.62 -6.52
C PHE A 132 0.87 6.07 -5.16
N ILE A 133 1.50 5.63 -4.06
CA ILE A 133 1.10 6.01 -2.70
C ILE A 133 1.32 7.50 -2.45
N HIS A 134 2.45 8.06 -2.92
CA HIS A 134 2.78 9.46 -2.76
C HIS A 134 1.78 10.36 -3.49
N ASP A 135 1.48 10.08 -4.75
CA ASP A 135 0.53 10.85 -5.55
C ASP A 135 -0.89 10.81 -4.97
N TRP A 136 -1.31 9.65 -4.45
CA TRP A 136 -2.57 9.54 -3.71
C TRP A 136 -2.57 10.40 -2.43
N ALA A 137 -1.48 10.38 -1.68
CA ALA A 137 -1.34 11.13 -0.44
C ALA A 137 -1.30 12.65 -0.68
N GLU A 138 -0.78 13.09 -1.82
CA GLU A 138 -0.77 14.50 -2.23
C GLU A 138 -2.09 14.98 -2.83
N GLY A 139 -3.02 14.08 -3.13
CA GLY A 139 -4.30 14.44 -3.74
C GLY A 139 -4.25 14.52 -5.27
N LYS A 140 -3.18 14.06 -5.91
CA LYS A 140 -2.97 14.17 -7.36
C LYS A 140 -3.78 13.13 -8.13
N GLU A 141 -3.71 11.86 -7.71
CA GLU A 141 -4.30 10.72 -8.43
C GLU A 141 -5.05 9.78 -7.50
N ASN A 142 -5.88 8.90 -8.06
CA ASN A 142 -6.57 7.80 -7.34
C ASN A 142 -7.43 8.24 -6.14
N GLN A 143 -7.96 9.46 -6.17
CA GLN A 143 -8.77 10.04 -5.07
C GLN A 143 -10.16 9.40 -4.92
N ASP A 144 -10.53 8.50 -5.83
CA ASP A 144 -11.68 7.63 -5.66
C ASP A 144 -11.44 6.51 -4.62
N ILE A 145 -10.19 6.31 -4.18
CA ILE A 145 -9.81 5.40 -3.08
C ILE A 145 -9.78 6.19 -1.76
N ASP A 146 -10.54 5.73 -0.77
CA ASP A 146 -10.65 6.39 0.54
C ASP A 146 -9.40 6.20 1.40
N PHE A 147 -8.83 4.99 1.39
CA PHE A 147 -7.65 4.65 2.20
C PHE A 147 -6.70 3.72 1.45
N ILE A 148 -5.40 4.01 1.54
CA ILE A 148 -4.32 3.12 1.10
C ILE A 148 -3.50 2.67 2.30
N PHE A 149 -3.37 1.35 2.48
CA PHE A 149 -2.54 0.76 3.52
C PHE A 149 -1.38 -0.04 2.89
N PRO A 150 -0.18 0.55 2.79
CA PRO A 150 1.01 -0.20 2.40
C PRO A 150 1.47 -1.08 3.56
N LEU A 151 1.55 -2.38 3.30
CA LEU A 151 1.91 -3.41 4.24
C LEU A 151 3.18 -4.14 3.76
N PRO A 152 4.31 -3.97 4.45
CA PRO A 152 5.56 -4.62 4.06
C PRO A 152 5.47 -6.12 4.29
N PHE A 153 5.44 -6.90 3.20
CA PHE A 153 5.16 -8.34 3.24
C PHE A 153 6.16 -9.11 4.12
N CYS A 154 7.44 -8.74 4.06
CA CYS A 154 8.49 -9.35 4.89
C CYS A 154 8.24 -9.17 6.40
N LYS A 155 7.79 -7.99 6.84
CA LYS A 155 7.47 -7.72 8.26
C LYS A 155 6.18 -8.40 8.68
N ILE A 156 5.21 -8.55 7.77
CA ILE A 156 3.99 -9.32 8.04
C ILE A 156 4.35 -10.78 8.32
N ASN A 157 5.15 -11.42 7.46
CA ASN A 157 5.53 -12.81 7.60
C ASN A 157 6.34 -13.09 8.89
N SER A 158 7.17 -12.13 9.33
CA SER A 158 7.91 -12.27 10.60
C SER A 158 7.06 -12.02 11.84
N ASN A 159 6.01 -11.19 11.76
CA ASN A 159 5.16 -10.84 12.91
C ASN A 159 3.97 -11.79 13.08
N ILE A 160 3.49 -12.40 12.00
CA ILE A 160 2.48 -13.47 12.02
C ILE A 160 3.23 -14.79 12.22
N GLY A 161 3.56 -15.12 13.47
CA GLY A 161 4.03 -16.46 13.83
C GLY A 161 2.89 -17.50 13.73
N GLU A 162 2.89 -18.52 14.58
CA GLU A 162 1.84 -19.58 14.62
C GLU A 162 0.45 -19.11 15.11
N LYS A 163 0.23 -17.82 15.35
CA LYS A 163 -1.04 -17.29 15.88
C LYS A 163 -1.77 -16.45 14.85
N ASP A 164 -3.06 -16.72 14.72
CA ASP A 164 -3.97 -15.92 13.88
C ASP A 164 -3.97 -14.45 14.34
N CYS A 165 -3.90 -13.54 13.35
CA CYS A 165 -3.98 -12.11 13.54
C CYS A 165 -5.09 -11.57 12.64
N SER A 166 -6.02 -10.78 13.19
CA SER A 166 -7.04 -10.13 12.37
C SER A 166 -6.43 -8.99 11.55
N LEU A 167 -7.05 -8.67 10.40
CA LEU A 167 -6.63 -7.52 9.56
C LEU A 167 -6.58 -6.21 10.37
N ILE A 168 -7.51 -6.07 11.31
CA ILE A 168 -7.57 -4.95 12.23
C ILE A 168 -6.36 -4.88 13.15
N GLU A 169 -5.96 -6.01 13.74
CA GLU A 169 -4.78 -6.08 14.58
C GLU A 169 -3.51 -5.82 13.76
N LEU A 170 -3.45 -6.34 12.53
CA LEU A 170 -2.35 -6.07 11.61
C LEU A 170 -2.23 -4.57 11.30
N LEU A 171 -3.33 -3.91 10.95
CA LEU A 171 -3.35 -2.46 10.72
C LEU A 171 -2.94 -1.68 11.97
N HIS A 172 -3.37 -2.11 13.15
CA HIS A 172 -2.92 -1.51 14.40
C HIS A 172 -1.43 -1.69 14.65
N GLN A 173 -0.79 -2.79 14.22
CA GLN A 173 0.65 -2.95 14.38
C GLN A 173 1.44 -1.97 13.51
N PHE A 174 1.02 -1.76 12.26
CA PHE A 174 1.73 -0.89 11.31
C PHE A 174 1.33 0.59 11.40
N PHE A 175 0.09 0.88 11.82
CA PHE A 175 -0.50 2.22 11.85
C PHE A 175 -1.08 2.56 13.23
N THR A 176 -0.40 2.14 14.30
CA THR A 176 -0.77 2.22 15.74
C THR A 176 -1.52 3.50 16.16
N VAL A 177 -1.19 4.66 15.58
CA VAL A 177 -1.75 5.96 15.96
C VAL A 177 -2.92 6.40 15.07
N MET A 178 -3.24 5.70 13.99
CA MET A 178 -4.00 6.27 12.87
C MET A 178 -5.38 5.64 12.64
N VAL A 179 -5.64 4.42 13.12
CA VAL A 179 -6.88 3.72 12.75
C VAL A 179 -7.61 3.23 13.98
N PRO A 180 -8.51 4.01 14.58
CA PRO A 180 -9.60 3.44 15.35
C PRO A 180 -10.55 2.77 14.35
N VAL A 181 -10.26 1.51 14.03
CA VAL A 181 -11.02 0.43 13.34
C VAL A 181 -12.49 0.67 13.03
N LYS A 182 -13.20 1.39 13.90
CA LYS A 182 -14.55 1.91 13.69
C LYS A 182 -14.66 2.93 12.53
N THR A 183 -13.56 3.37 11.92
CA THR A 183 -13.55 4.31 10.76
C THR A 183 -13.53 3.68 9.39
N LEU A 184 -13.20 2.38 9.26
CA LEU A 184 -13.54 1.65 8.03
C LEU A 184 -15.05 1.39 8.10
N GLY A 185 -15.83 2.40 7.76
CA GLY A 185 -17.28 2.29 7.67
C GLY A 185 -17.67 1.30 6.57
N GLU A 186 -18.89 0.78 6.65
CA GLU A 186 -19.49 0.05 5.54
C GLU A 186 -19.51 0.96 4.30
N GLY A 187 -18.86 0.53 3.22
CA GLY A 187 -18.80 1.25 1.94
C GLY A 187 -17.51 2.01 1.63
N SER A 188 -16.52 2.06 2.54
CA SER A 188 -15.22 2.66 2.22
C SER A 188 -14.45 1.86 1.17
N LYS A 189 -13.87 2.54 0.18
CA LYS A 189 -12.96 1.97 -0.81
C LYS A 189 -11.54 1.93 -0.26
N VAL A 190 -11.08 0.75 0.08
CA VAL A 190 -9.76 0.54 0.71
C VAL A 190 -8.87 -0.27 -0.23
N LEU A 191 -7.63 0.20 -0.42
CA LEU A 191 -6.59 -0.54 -1.13
C LEU A 191 -5.50 -0.98 -0.15
N PHE A 192 -5.21 -2.28 -0.15
CA PHE A 192 -4.06 -2.85 0.55
C PHE A 192 -2.96 -3.11 -0.47
N ILE A 193 -1.75 -2.61 -0.21
CA ILE A 193 -0.60 -2.85 -1.07
C ILE A 193 0.40 -3.68 -0.29
N PHE A 194 0.64 -4.90 -0.75
CA PHE A 194 1.67 -5.78 -0.19
C PHE A 194 2.92 -5.66 -1.05
N ASP A 195 3.94 -5.00 -0.53
CA ASP A 195 5.20 -4.80 -1.23
C ASP A 195 6.36 -5.38 -0.41
N GLU A 196 7.38 -5.86 -1.09
CA GLU A 196 8.60 -6.34 -0.46
C GLU A 196 9.61 -5.18 -0.47
N PRO A 197 9.95 -4.60 0.70
CA PRO A 197 10.91 -3.52 0.74
C PRO A 197 12.28 -4.03 0.28
N THR A 198 12.88 -3.31 -0.66
CA THR A 198 14.29 -3.52 -1.02
C THR A 198 15.20 -3.27 0.19
N SER A 199 16.33 -3.97 0.27
CA SER A 199 17.24 -4.04 1.43
C SER A 199 17.67 -2.69 2.05
N SER A 200 17.57 -1.58 1.30
CA SER A 200 17.82 -0.21 1.77
C SER A 200 16.76 0.34 2.74
N GLU A 201 15.53 -0.19 2.73
CA GLU A 201 14.40 0.28 3.53
C GLU A 201 14.26 -0.42 4.88
N LEU A 202 15.04 -1.47 5.12
CA LEU A 202 15.01 -2.25 6.37
C LEU A 202 15.63 -1.51 7.56
N GLN A 203 16.18 -0.30 7.36
CA GLN A 203 16.85 0.49 8.39
C GLN A 203 16.02 1.68 8.94
N GLN A 204 14.75 1.84 8.54
CA GLN A 204 13.84 2.90 9.04
C GLN A 204 12.59 2.37 9.75
#